data_AF-A0A950HZT9-F1
#
_entry.id   AF-A0A950HZT9-F1
#
_cell.length_a   1.000
_cell.length_b   1.000
_cell.length_c   1.000
_cell.angle_alpha   90.00
_cell.angle_beta   90.00
_cell.angle_gamma   90.00
#
_symmetry.space_group_name_H-M   'P 1'
#
loop_
_entity.id
_entity.type
_entity.pdbx_description
1 polymer ?
#
loop_
_entity_poly.entity_id
_entity_poly.type
_entity_poly.pdbx_seq_one_letter_code
_entity_poly.pdbx_strand_id
1 'polypeptide(L)'
;MATQVIGMHEAKSTLSQLVQRAVAGETIYIGQRGQAQVKMVAVGEPAKQPRVLGRMKGRIKVHGDFDAPLPDDLLDQLEGGL
;
A
#
# COMPACT_ATOMS: atom_id res chain seq x y z
N MET A 1 10.78 -2.52 -4.98
CA MET A 1 11.13 -1.50 -3.97
C MET A 1 11.96 -2.18 -2.90
N ALA A 2 13.25 -1.87 -2.80
CA ALA A 2 14.12 -2.48 -1.79
C ALA A 2 13.74 -1.93 -0.41
N THR A 3 13.37 -2.82 0.50
CA THR A 3 13.08 -2.45 1.89
C THR A 3 14.37 -2.05 2.59
N GLN A 4 14.59 -0.76 2.82
CA GLN A 4 15.76 -0.27 3.55
C GLN A 4 15.65 -0.66 5.03
N VAL A 5 16.64 -1.41 5.54
CA VAL A 5 16.70 -1.86 6.93
C VAL A 5 17.68 -0.97 7.70
N ILE A 6 17.17 -0.24 8.68
CA ILE A 6 17.96 0.61 9.56
C ILE A 6 18.64 -0.26 10.62
N GLY A 7 19.94 -0.04 10.83
CA GLY A 7 20.72 -0.78 11.82
C GLY A 7 20.29 -0.45 13.25
N MET A 8 20.37 -1.42 14.16
CA MET A 8 19.98 -1.20 15.57
C MET A 8 20.73 -0.05 16.25
N HIS A 9 22.01 0.14 15.91
CA HIS A 9 22.83 1.24 16.43
C HIS A 9 22.41 2.62 15.93
N GLU A 10 21.95 2.69 14.68
CA GLU A 10 21.42 3.93 14.10
C GLU A 10 20.06 4.23 14.73
N ALA A 11 19.18 3.22 14.78
CA ALA A 11 17.83 3.37 15.31
C ALA A 11 17.78 3.84 16.76
N LYS A 12 18.69 3.37 17.64
CA LYS A 12 18.75 3.86 19.02
C LYS A 12 19.20 5.33 19.12
N SER A 13 19.97 5.80 18.15
CA SER A 13 20.53 7.16 18.15
C SER A 13 19.55 8.17 17.51
N THR A 14 18.76 7.72 16.53
CA THR A 14 17.82 8.56 15.76
C THR A 14 16.35 8.24 16.04
N LEU A 15 16.05 7.59 17.17
CA LEU A 15 14.72 7.06 17.49
C LEU A 15 13.61 8.12 17.33
N SER A 16 13.82 9.33 17.87
CA SER A 16 12.84 10.42 17.77
C SER A 16 12.50 10.80 16.33
N GLN A 17 13.50 10.82 15.44
CA GLN A 17 13.31 11.11 14.02
C GLN A 17 12.58 9.96 13.32
N LEU A 18 12.90 8.70 13.67
CA LEU A 18 12.22 7.52 13.11
C LEU A 18 10.74 7.49 13.52
N VAL A 19 10.42 7.88 14.76
CA VAL A 19 9.03 7.96 15.21
C VAL A 19 8.25 9.01 14.42
N GLN A 20 8.82 10.20 14.18
CA GLN A 20 8.16 11.24 13.38
C GLN A 20 7.87 10.76 11.95
N ARG A 21 8.84 10.08 11.33
CA ARG A 21 8.67 9.48 10.00
C ARG A 21 7.59 8.40 10.00
N ALA A 22 7.57 7.54 11.02
CA ALA A 22 6.53 6.52 11.15
C ALA A 22 5.13 7.13 11.30
N VAL A 23 5.00 8.18 12.12
CA VAL A 23 3.74 8.93 12.30
C VAL A 23 3.28 9.61 11.00
N ALA A 24 4.22 10.02 10.14
CA ALA A 24 3.92 10.56 8.81
C ALA A 24 3.44 9.49 7.79
N GLY A 25 3.31 8.23 8.20
CA GLY A 25 2.86 7.12 7.34
C GLY A 25 3.98 6.32 6.68
N GLU A 26 5.24 6.53 7.08
CA GLU A 26 6.36 5.74 6.58
C GLU A 26 6.49 4.41 7.33
N THR A 27 6.58 3.30 6.61
CA THR A 27 6.93 2.00 7.22
C THR A 27 8.43 1.86 7.32
N ILE A 28 8.95 1.81 8.55
CA ILE A 28 10.39 1.71 8.82
C ILE A 28 10.73 0.29 9.29
N TYR A 29 11.77 -0.30 8.72
CA TYR A 29 12.27 -1.61 9.12
C TYR A 29 13.59 -1.45 9.86
N ILE A 30 13.71 -2.07 11.03
CA ILE A 30 14.90 -2.01 11.87
C ILE A 30 15.42 -3.42 12.07
N GLY A 31 16.73 -3.60 12.01
CA GLY A 31 17.36 -4.90 12.18
C GLY A 31 18.88 -4.86 12.12
N GLN A 32 19.47 -6.00 11.76
CA GLN A 32 20.92 -6.18 11.74
C GLN A 32 21.32 -7.03 10.55
N ARG A 33 22.52 -6.77 9.98
CA ARG A 33 23.07 -7.52 8.84
C ARG A 33 22.13 -7.56 7.61
N GLY A 34 21.39 -6.47 7.37
CA GLY A 34 20.43 -6.38 6.28
C GLY A 34 19.13 -7.19 6.49
N GLN A 35 18.97 -7.88 7.61
CA GLN A 35 17.76 -8.60 7.95
C GLN A 35 16.87 -7.74 8.85
N ALA A 36 15.65 -7.45 8.39
CA ALA A 36 14.64 -6.77 9.19
C ALA A 36 14.17 -7.66 10.34
N GLN A 37 14.24 -7.15 11.57
CA GLN A 37 13.81 -7.88 12.77
C GLN A 37 12.52 -7.29 13.34
N VAL A 38 12.35 -5.96 13.22
CA VAL A 38 11.15 -5.26 13.68
C VAL A 38 10.69 -4.25 12.63
N LYS A 39 9.40 -3.94 12.68
CA LYS A 39 8.74 -2.94 11.84
C LYS A 39 8.14 -1.86 12.73
N MET A 40 8.49 -0.60 12.47
CA MET A 40 7.91 0.57 13.11
C MET A 40 6.92 1.23 12.15
N VAL A 41 5.70 1.45 12.64
CA VAL A 41 4.57 2.07 11.93
C VAL A 41 3.81 2.97 12.91
N ALA A 42 3.00 3.89 12.41
CA ALA A 42 2.14 4.68 13.28
C ALA A 42 1.15 3.79 14.03
N VAL A 43 0.88 4.11 15.29
CA VAL A 43 -0.19 3.45 16.05
C VAL A 43 -1.53 3.81 15.41
N GLY A 44 -2.36 2.80 15.15
CA GLY A 44 -3.67 2.99 14.51
C GLY A 44 -3.61 3.04 12.98
N GLU A 45 -2.42 2.98 12.37
CA GLU A 45 -2.32 2.71 10.95
C GLU A 45 -2.88 1.30 10.71
N PRO A 46 -3.96 1.15 9.91
CA PRO A 46 -4.50 -0.16 9.65
C PRO A 46 -3.38 -0.97 9.00
N ALA A 47 -2.94 -2.04 9.67
CA ALA A 47 -2.10 -3.04 9.03
C ALA A 47 -2.78 -3.33 7.69
N LYS A 48 -2.11 -3.05 6.56
CA LYS A 48 -2.67 -3.25 5.22
C LYS A 48 -3.39 -4.58 5.25
N GLN A 49 -4.73 -4.53 5.29
CA GLN A 49 -5.49 -5.72 5.63
C GLN A 49 -5.04 -6.80 4.64
N PRO A 50 -4.71 -8.01 5.12
CA PRO A 50 -4.37 -9.08 4.20
C PRO A 50 -5.45 -9.13 3.13
N ARG A 51 -5.06 -9.07 1.86
CA ARG A 51 -6.01 -9.08 0.76
C ARG A 51 -6.86 -10.34 0.89
N VAL A 52 -8.13 -10.18 1.23
CA VAL A 52 -9.06 -11.31 1.30
C VAL A 52 -9.61 -11.52 -0.10
N LEU A 53 -9.16 -12.60 -0.74
CA LEU A 53 -9.71 -13.01 -2.04
C LEU A 53 -11.18 -13.40 -1.88
N GLY A 54 -11.98 -13.15 -2.92
CA GLY A 54 -13.39 -13.56 -2.93
C GLY A 54 -14.34 -12.75 -2.03
N ARG A 55 -13.93 -11.59 -1.49
CA ARG A 55 -14.82 -10.69 -0.72
C ARG A 55 -16.14 -10.35 -1.43
N MET A 56 -16.14 -10.39 -2.76
CA MET A 56 -17.30 -10.11 -3.61
C MET A 56 -17.79 -11.32 -4.40
N LYS A 57 -17.37 -12.55 -4.05
CA LYS A 57 -17.80 -13.78 -4.72
C LYS A 57 -19.33 -13.87 -4.68
N GLY A 58 -19.96 -13.99 -5.86
CA GLY A 58 -21.41 -14.08 -6.01
C GLY A 58 -22.18 -12.78 -5.74
N ARG A 59 -21.51 -11.67 -5.44
CA ARG A 59 -22.13 -10.36 -5.21
C ARG A 59 -22.10 -9.42 -6.42
N ILE A 60 -21.27 -9.74 -7.40
CA ILE A 60 -21.19 -9.01 -8.67
C ILE A 60 -21.94 -9.83 -9.72
N LYS A 61 -22.88 -9.18 -10.41
CA LYS A 61 -23.50 -9.72 -11.62
C LYS A 61 -22.95 -8.92 -12.79
N VAL A 62 -22.30 -9.61 -13.72
CA VAL A 62 -21.85 -9.04 -14.98
C VAL A 62 -23.02 -9.19 -15.95
N HIS A 63 -23.50 -8.08 -16.52
CA HIS A 63 -24.53 -8.11 -17.55
C HIS A 63 -23.93 -8.61 -18.87
N GLY A 64 -24.76 -9.21 -19.74
CA GLY A 64 -24.29 -9.85 -20.98
C GLY A 64 -23.68 -8.88 -22.00
N ASP A 65 -23.93 -7.59 -21.84
CA ASP A 65 -23.42 -6.47 -22.62
C ASP A 65 -22.21 -5.78 -21.97
N PHE A 66 -21.62 -6.36 -20.93
CA PHE A 66 -20.48 -5.76 -20.22
C PHE A 66 -19.28 -5.48 -21.15
N ASP A 67 -19.03 -6.37 -22.11
CA ASP A 67 -17.96 -6.23 -23.10
C ASP A 67 -18.43 -5.51 -24.39
N ALA A 68 -19.63 -4.95 -24.41
CA ALA A 68 -20.12 -4.17 -25.54
C ALA A 68 -19.30 -2.86 -25.67
N PRO A 69 -19.14 -2.34 -26.90
CA PRO A 69 -18.48 -1.06 -27.10
C PRO A 69 -19.20 0.06 -26.33
N LEU A 70 -18.40 0.92 -25.69
CA LEU A 70 -18.90 2.15 -25.07
C LEU A 70 -19.38 3.12 -26.15
N PRO A 71 -20.37 3.98 -25.86
CA PRO A 71 -20.70 5.13 -26.70
C PRO A 71 -19.46 6.00 -26.94
N ASP A 72 -19.32 6.54 -28.15
CA ASP A 72 -18.13 7.30 -28.59
C ASP A 72 -17.78 8.45 -27.63
N ASP A 73 -18.79 9.21 -27.18
CA ASP A 73 -18.62 10.33 -26.26
C ASP A 73 -18.11 9.94 -24.87
N LEU A 74 -18.47 8.73 -24.41
CA LEU A 74 -18.03 8.17 -23.14
C LEU A 74 -16.65 7.51 -23.26
N LEU A 75 -16.40 6.85 -24.39
CA LEU A 75 -15.11 6.25 -24.70
C LEU A 75 -14.02 7.33 -24.78
N ASP A 76 -14.29 8.43 -25.48
CA ASP A 76 -13.40 9.58 -25.59
C ASP A 76 -13.02 10.13 -24.20
N GLN A 77 -13.98 10.31 -23.29
CA GLN A 77 -13.70 10.78 -21.93
C GLN A 77 -12.81 9.82 -21.13
N LEU A 78 -12.92 8.52 -21.38
CA LEU A 78 -12.22 7.48 -20.62
C LEU A 78 -10.79 7.28 -21.13
N GLU A 79 -10.56 7.46 -22.43
CA GLU A 79 -9.25 7.38 -23.08
C GLU A 79 -8.46 8.69 -23.02
N GLY A 80 -9.03 9.74 -22.40
CA GLY A 80 -8.36 11.02 -22.22
C GLY A 80 -8.47 11.95 -23.44
N GLY A 81 -9.56 11.84 -24.19
CA GLY A 81 -9.90 12.69 -25.32
C GLY A 81 -9.82 14.17 -24.97
N LEU A 82 -9.01 14.88 -25.75
CA LEU A 82 -8.89 16.35 -25.77
C LEU A 82 -9.84 16.95 -26.80
#